data_AF-F1YZE5-F1
#
_entry.id   AF-F1YZE5-F1
#
_cell.length_a   1.000
_cell.length_b   1.000
_cell.length_c   1.000
_cell.angle_alpha   90.00
_cell.angle_beta   90.00
_cell.angle_gamma   90.00
#
_symmetry.space_group_name_H-M   'P 1'
#
loop_
_entity.id
_entity.type
_entity.pdbx_description
1 polymer ?
#
loop_
_entity_poly.entity_id
_entity_poly.type
_entity_poly.pdbx_seq_one_letter_code
_entity_poly.pdbx_strand_id
1 'polypeptide(L)'
;MELSKLGISQTNDQYVFTYIDTKENLNSPLHTDYLNIKMKLVNRRHPELKHATPHKLRHTGATLAKQAGTSLEDISQALTHSDTLITKTYVNTSNIVPMTVGEIAFRNLKNN
;
A
#
# COMPACT_ATOMS: atom_id res chain seq x y z
N MET A 1 9.01 26.38 8.67
CA MET A 1 9.12 27.74 8.11
C MET A 1 9.18 27.68 6.57
N GLU A 2 8.13 27.16 5.93
CA GLU A 2 8.00 27.15 4.44
C GLU A 2 6.56 27.44 3.99
N LEU A 3 5.56 26.92 4.69
CA LEU A 3 4.14 27.06 4.32
C LEU A 3 3.57 28.49 4.50
N SER A 4 4.10 29.28 5.44
CA SER A 4 3.69 30.68 5.63
C SER A 4 4.00 31.56 4.42
N LYS A 5 5.04 31.23 3.64
CA LYS A 5 5.38 31.92 2.38
C LYS A 5 4.35 31.65 1.28
N LEU A 6 3.57 30.58 1.40
CA LEU A 6 2.47 30.21 0.51
C LEU A 6 1.11 30.71 1.04
N GLY A 7 1.09 31.53 2.10
CA GLY A 7 -0.14 32.00 2.74
C GLY A 7 -0.88 30.94 3.56
N ILE A 8 -0.27 29.77 3.78
CA ILE A 8 -0.88 28.66 4.53
C ILE A 8 -0.63 28.87 6.03
N SER A 9 -1.69 29.22 6.75
CA SER A 9 -1.70 29.18 8.22
C SER A 9 -2.09 27.79 8.66
N GLN A 10 -1.17 27.05 9.31
CA GLN A 10 -1.49 25.73 9.84
C GLN A 10 -2.43 25.88 11.04
N THR A 11 -3.61 25.28 10.93
CA THR A 11 -4.59 25.14 12.00
C THR A 11 -4.72 23.66 12.40
N ASN A 12 -5.33 23.38 13.55
CA ASN A 12 -5.60 21.99 13.96
C ASN A 12 -6.56 21.26 13.00
N ASP A 13 -7.35 22.01 12.23
CA ASP A 13 -8.30 21.47 11.24
C ASP A 13 -7.72 21.46 9.80
N GLN A 14 -6.43 21.74 9.65
CA GLN A 14 -5.77 21.79 8.34
C GLN A 14 -5.57 20.38 7.78
N TYR A 15 -6.18 20.10 6.62
CA TYR A 15 -5.91 18.84 5.91
C TYR A 15 -4.46 18.84 5.38
N VAL A 16 -3.85 17.66 5.37
CA VAL A 16 -2.50 17.44 4.82
C VAL A 16 -2.47 17.60 3.30
N PHE A 17 -3.53 17.20 2.62
CA PHE A 17 -3.69 17.32 1.17
C PHE A 17 -4.87 18.21 0.83
N THR A 18 -4.60 19.42 0.36
CA THR A 18 -5.62 20.41 0.00
C THR A 18 -5.42 20.95 -1.41
N TYR A 19 -6.40 21.70 -1.87
CA TYR A 19 -6.29 22.59 -3.01
C TYR A 19 -6.99 23.91 -2.71
N ILE A 20 -6.65 24.96 -3.46
CA ILE A 20 -7.35 26.24 -3.42
C ILE A 20 -8.60 26.08 -4.29
N ASP A 21 -9.77 26.20 -3.68
CA ASP A 21 -11.02 26.14 -4.44
C ASP A 21 -11.32 27.44 -5.21
N THR A 22 -12.41 27.44 -5.99
CA THR A 22 -12.82 28.60 -6.79
C THR A 22 -13.28 29.80 -5.95
N LYS A 23 -13.42 29.63 -4.64
CA LYS A 23 -13.77 30.66 -3.65
C LYS A 23 -12.57 31.07 -2.80
N GLU A 24 -11.36 30.68 -3.21
CA GLU A 24 -10.09 30.97 -2.54
C GLU A 24 -9.93 30.32 -1.15
N ASN A 25 -10.73 29.29 -0.83
CA ASN A 25 -10.50 28.53 0.39
C ASN A 25 -9.30 27.60 0.23
N LEU A 26 -8.30 27.77 1.09
CA LEU A 26 -7.03 27.03 1.07
C LEU A 26 -7.09 25.65 1.73
N ASN A 27 -8.13 25.40 2.53
CA ASN A 27 -8.30 24.17 3.32
C ASN A 27 -9.39 23.24 2.76
N SER A 28 -9.60 23.24 1.44
CA SER A 28 -10.56 22.34 0.80
C SER A 28 -9.96 20.94 0.61
N PRO A 29 -10.65 19.86 1.06
CA PRO A 29 -10.10 18.51 0.99
C PRO A 29 -9.97 18.05 -0.45
N LEU A 30 -8.83 17.43 -0.79
CA LEU A 30 -8.58 16.92 -2.13
C LEU A 30 -9.66 15.90 -2.54
N HIS A 31 -10.19 16.05 -3.76
CA HIS A 31 -11.17 15.11 -4.30
C HIS A 31 -10.58 13.69 -4.42
N THR A 32 -11.37 12.67 -4.10
CA THR A 32 -10.92 11.26 -4.09
C THR A 32 -10.42 10.79 -5.46
N ASP A 33 -11.06 11.23 -6.55
CA ASP A 33 -10.62 10.93 -7.92
C ASP A 33 -9.33 11.60 -8.35
N TYR A 34 -8.82 12.57 -7.60
CA TYR A 34 -7.56 13.24 -7.95
C TYR A 34 -6.44 12.22 -8.13
N LEU A 35 -6.34 11.26 -7.21
CA LEU A 35 -5.30 10.23 -7.27
C LEU A 35 -5.49 9.31 -8.49
N ASN A 36 -6.73 8.96 -8.83
CA ASN A 36 -7.05 8.19 -10.04
C ASN A 36 -6.61 8.93 -11.31
N ILE A 37 -6.85 10.24 -11.37
CA ILE A 37 -6.42 11.08 -12.50
C ILE A 37 -4.90 11.13 -12.59
N LYS A 38 -4.19 11.30 -11.46
CA LYS A 38 -2.72 11.29 -11.45
C LYS A 38 -2.15 9.95 -11.92
N MET A 39 -2.75 8.83 -11.51
CA MET A 39 -2.34 7.50 -11.98
C MET A 39 -2.55 7.35 -13.50
N LYS A 40 -3.66 7.85 -14.06
CA LYS A 40 -3.88 7.89 -15.51
C LYS A 40 -2.81 8.72 -16.24
N LEU A 41 -2.41 9.85 -15.67
CA LEU A 41 -1.35 10.69 -16.23
C LEU A 41 0.01 9.99 -16.24
N VAL A 42 0.37 9.28 -15.16
CA VAL A 42 1.60 8.47 -15.10
C VAL A 42 1.58 7.40 -16.17
N ASN A 43 0.49 6.64 -16.29
CA ASN A 43 0.34 5.58 -17.29
C ASN A 43 0.43 6.11 -18.73
N ARG A 44 -0.05 7.34 -18.99
CA ARG A 44 0.06 7.97 -20.31
C ARG A 44 1.47 8.43 -20.63
N ARG A 45 2.22 8.91 -19.64
CA ARG A 45 3.60 9.39 -19.80
C ARG A 45 4.61 8.24 -19.86
N HIS A 46 4.28 7.13 -19.23
CA HIS A 46 5.13 5.96 -19.05
C HIS A 46 4.41 4.69 -19.49
N PRO A 47 4.14 4.51 -20.81
CA PRO A 47 3.45 3.33 -21.32
C PRO A 47 4.24 2.03 -21.12
N GLU A 48 5.54 2.11 -20.87
CA GLU A 48 6.42 0.98 -20.52
C GLU A 48 6.11 0.37 -19.14
N LEU A 49 5.49 1.15 -18.24
CA LEU A 49 5.17 0.68 -16.90
C LEU A 49 3.91 -0.17 -16.91
N LYS A 50 3.91 -1.23 -16.09
CA LYS A 50 2.71 -2.05 -15.89
C LYS A 50 1.59 -1.22 -15.27
N HIS A 51 0.38 -1.38 -15.79
CA HIS A 51 -0.79 -0.66 -15.31
C HIS A 51 -1.01 -0.86 -13.79
N ALA A 52 -0.96 0.26 -13.06
CA ALA A 52 -1.13 0.31 -11.62
C ALA A 52 -2.29 1.23 -11.22
N THR A 53 -2.89 0.92 -10.08
CA THR A 53 -3.92 1.72 -9.41
C THR A 53 -3.47 1.97 -7.97
N PRO A 54 -4.03 2.95 -7.25
CA PRO A 54 -3.65 3.19 -5.85
C PRO A 54 -3.81 1.95 -4.97
N HIS A 55 -4.87 1.17 -5.22
CA HIS A 55 -5.10 -0.08 -4.51
C HIS A 55 -4.02 -1.13 -4.82
N LYS A 56 -3.58 -1.27 -6.08
CA LYS A 56 -2.46 -2.16 -6.45
C LYS A 56 -1.14 -1.74 -5.79
N LEU A 57 -0.88 -0.43 -5.71
CA LEU A 57 0.31 0.07 -5.02
C LEU A 57 0.29 -0.25 -3.52
N ARG A 58 -0.89 -0.17 -2.88
CA ARG A 58 -1.08 -0.62 -1.48
C ARG A 58 -0.74 -2.11 -1.33
N HIS A 59 -1.18 -2.97 -2.24
CA HIS A 59 -0.78 -4.39 -2.24
C HIS A 59 0.75 -4.55 -2.36
N THR A 60 1.37 -3.84 -3.31
CA THR A 60 2.83 -3.90 -3.50
C THR A 60 3.58 -3.46 -2.24
N GLY A 61 3.12 -2.41 -1.55
CA GLY A 61 3.69 -1.99 -0.27
C GLY A 61 3.64 -3.09 0.80
N ALA A 62 2.52 -3.80 0.91
CA ALA A 62 2.37 -4.93 1.82
C ALA A 62 3.33 -6.08 1.49
N THR A 63 3.44 -6.44 0.20
CA THR A 63 4.35 -7.49 -0.27
C THR A 63 5.81 -7.14 0.03
N LEU A 64 6.23 -5.90 -0.25
CA LEU A 64 7.59 -5.42 0.02
C LEU A 64 7.90 -5.43 1.52
N ALA A 65 6.96 -4.98 2.35
CA ALA A 65 7.12 -5.02 3.82
C ALA A 65 7.33 -6.45 4.32
N LYS A 66 6.58 -7.43 3.78
CA LYS A 66 6.78 -8.84 4.14
C LYS A 66 8.13 -9.36 3.69
N GLN A 67 8.55 -9.06 2.47
CA GLN A 67 9.85 -9.45 1.93
C GLN A 67 11.00 -8.87 2.75
N ALA A 68 10.82 -7.67 3.32
CA ALA A 68 11.75 -7.04 4.25
C ALA A 68 11.74 -7.65 5.67
N GLY A 69 10.94 -8.69 5.92
CA GLY A 69 10.89 -9.39 7.20
C GLY A 69 9.86 -8.85 8.20
N THR A 70 9.02 -7.89 7.79
CA THR A 70 7.95 -7.37 8.68
C THR A 70 6.94 -8.48 8.99
N SER A 71 6.49 -8.55 10.25
CA SER A 71 5.50 -9.53 10.67
C SER A 71 4.17 -9.33 9.93
N LEU A 72 3.36 -10.39 9.80
CA LEU A 72 2.05 -10.24 9.16
C LEU A 72 1.11 -9.41 10.03
N GLU A 73 1.30 -9.46 11.34
CA GLU A 73 0.55 -8.76 12.36
C GLU A 73 0.76 -7.24 12.21
N ASP A 74 2.01 -6.79 12.13
CA ASP A 74 2.36 -5.37 11.96
C ASP A 74 1.85 -4.84 10.61
N ILE A 75 1.99 -5.64 9.53
CA ILE A 75 1.44 -5.29 8.22
C ILE A 75 -0.09 -5.17 8.29
N SER A 76 -0.76 -6.12 8.95
CA SER A 76 -2.22 -6.13 9.09
C SER A 76 -2.72 -4.92 9.88
N GLN A 77 -2.01 -4.55 10.94
CA GLN A 77 -2.29 -3.35 11.74
C GLN A 77 -2.09 -2.08 10.90
N ALA A 78 -0.96 -1.95 10.21
CA ALA A 78 -0.65 -0.79 9.37
C ALA A 78 -1.65 -0.61 8.22
N LEU A 79 -2.22 -1.70 7.69
CA LEU A 79 -3.24 -1.67 6.64
C LEU A 79 -4.66 -1.62 7.19
N THR A 80 -4.85 -1.57 8.50
CA THR A 80 -6.17 -1.52 9.16
C THR A 80 -7.13 -2.60 8.67
N HIS A 81 -6.63 -3.83 8.44
CA HIS A 81 -7.49 -4.95 8.04
C HIS A 81 -8.19 -5.51 9.28
N SER A 82 -9.53 -5.57 9.25
CA SER A 82 -10.33 -6.16 10.34
C SER A 82 -10.16 -7.67 10.47
N ASP A 83 -9.59 -8.34 9.46
CA ASP A 83 -9.38 -9.79 9.43
C ASP A 83 -7.97 -10.12 8.91
N THR A 84 -7.24 -10.97 9.64
CA THR A 84 -5.89 -11.45 9.28
C THR A 84 -5.90 -12.36 8.05
N LEU A 85 -7.07 -12.90 7.67
CA LEU A 85 -7.28 -13.67 6.46
C LEU A 85 -7.06 -12.83 5.19
N ILE A 86 -7.41 -11.53 5.22
CA ILE A 86 -7.17 -10.59 4.10
C ILE A 86 -5.66 -10.41 3.90
N THR A 87 -4.89 -10.31 4.98
CA THR A 87 -3.44 -10.11 4.89
C THR A 87 -2.75 -11.30 4.21
N LYS A 88 -3.23 -12.55 4.39
CA LYS A 88 -2.70 -13.73 3.67
C LYS A 88 -2.87 -13.66 2.15
N THR A 89 -3.94 -13.07 1.64
CA THR A 89 -4.14 -12.87 0.18
C THR A 89 -3.21 -11.79 -0.38
N TYR A 90 -2.83 -10.81 0.42
CA TYR A 90 -2.00 -9.67 -0.02
C TYR A 90 -0.53 -10.03 -0.23
N VAL A 91 -0.02 -11.00 0.52
CA VAL A 91 1.42 -11.29 0.49
C VAL A 91 1.87 -12.09 -0.73
N ASN A 92 0.99 -12.86 -1.39
CA ASN A 92 1.34 -13.74 -2.51
C ASN A 92 2.71 -14.44 -2.37
N THR A 93 3.13 -14.71 -1.14
CA THR A 93 4.29 -15.51 -0.83
C THR A 93 3.75 -16.89 -0.61
N SER A 94 4.24 -17.86 -1.38
CA SER A 94 4.08 -19.28 -1.06
C SER A 94 4.31 -19.42 0.44
N ASN A 95 3.39 -20.06 1.16
CA ASN A 95 3.66 -20.46 2.53
C ASN A 95 4.93 -21.31 2.49
N ILE A 96 6.08 -20.72 2.84
CA ILE A 96 7.30 -21.48 3.05
C ILE A 96 7.05 -22.14 4.40
N VAL A 97 6.35 -23.28 4.38
CA VAL A 97 6.28 -24.15 5.55
C VAL A 97 7.67 -24.78 5.63
N PRO A 98 8.46 -24.52 6.68
CA PRO A 98 9.73 -25.22 6.87
C PRO A 98 9.38 -26.68 7.11
N MET A 99 9.44 -27.48 6.06
CA MET A 99 9.27 -28.92 6.15
C MET A 99 10.52 -29.46 6.83
N THR A 100 10.32 -30.16 7.93
CA THR A 100 11.45 -30.74 8.65
C THR A 100 12.12 -31.79 7.77
N VAL A 101 13.44 -31.98 7.94
CA VAL A 101 14.19 -33.02 7.22
C VAL A 101 13.56 -34.41 7.41
N GLY A 102 12.93 -34.64 8.57
CA GLY A 102 12.17 -35.85 8.88
C GLY A 102 10.94 -36.07 7.99
N GLU A 103 10.18 -35.01 7.66
CA GLU A 103 9.03 -35.11 6.75
C GLU A 103 9.45 -35.35 5.30
N ILE A 104 10.60 -34.82 4.88
CA ILE A 104 11.17 -35.10 3.55
C ILE A 104 11.55 -36.58 3.46
N ALA A 105 12.25 -37.10 4.48
CA ALA A 105 12.64 -38.50 4.54
C ALA A 105 11.42 -39.44 4.55
N PHE A 106 10.40 -39.15 5.36
CA PHE A 106 9.19 -39.96 5.45
C PHE A 106 8.41 -40.05 4.12
N ARG A 107 8.29 -38.95 3.38
CA ARG A 107 7.63 -38.95 2.06
C ARG A 107 8.38 -39.78 1.01
N ASN A 108 9.71 -39.74 1.04
CA ASN A 108 10.53 -40.55 0.14
C ASN A 108 10.42 -42.05 0.45
N LEU A 109 10.20 -42.41 1.72
CA LEU A 109 9.98 -43.80 2.14
C LEU A 109 8.58 -44.32 1.78
N LYS A 110 7.57 -43.45 1.71
CA LYS A 110 6.18 -43.83 1.40
C LYS A 110 5.89 -43.98 -0.10
N ASN A 111 6.80 -43.50 -0.95
CA ASN A 111 6.69 -43.57 -2.42
C ASN A 111 7.46 -44.76 -3.03
N ASN A 112 7.98 -45.68 -2.20
CA ASN A 112 8.37 -47.04 -2.58
C ASN A 112 7.29 -48.02 -2.09
#